data_AF-A0A378YE17-F1
#
_entry.id   AF-A0A378YE17-F1
#
_cell.length_a   1.000
_cell.length_b   1.000
_cell.length_c   1.000
_cell.angle_alpha   90.00
_cell.angle_beta   90.00
_cell.angle_gamma   90.00
#
_symmetry.space_group_name_H-M   'P 1'
#
loop_
_entity.id
_entity.type
_entity.pdbx_description
1 polymer ?
#
loop_
_entity_poly.entity_id
_entity_poly.type
_entity_poly.pdbx_seq_one_letter_code
_entity_poly.pdbx_strand_id
1 'polypeptide(L)'
;MGLLTVGMLGTIAAGPGAAAPGWGPLAEPNPYLGPVGTATMHGDAGSSDVVPYPGPGTGARGIGVYPLGAACPTLLQGSDGLVVALCTGVVDRAPVVHLIDPADSGLLGTGSGGPATGSAGLASGSGSGSASGSASGSAGVLTGSLAQLKLNKGGLLGGVYAYLDNDDRLVVVDGTRKLLRIAHERTGAGWELRVVDSVDLTAAIPDGDSVTGLVPDWSGTVWFATARGIVGTVTLGGAVATLGLPAGEQVANSISAAPSGRVAVATTHALYEFDADAAGRPVQLWRAAYDRGPARKPGQLSWGTGSTPTYFGPSTGADYLTIVDNAADRVNLLVFRSGSGELVCTRPVLTRGGAGSENSPVGIGASVFVASTYGYPYPAVPEGAGPAEPASAPFVGGMTRVDVDGGGCRTVWENTVRSSAVPHLSAGDGLLYTVGRVGLPVTTPLDGYAFTVVDPHTGEVVSERGLPSTLLADPLQTSPLLMPSGDVLQGTTTGIVRIAG
;
A
#
# COMPACT_ATOMS: atom_id res chain seq x y z
N MET A 1 63.20 -33.20 23.00
CA MET A 1 62.71 -33.10 21.61
C MET A 1 61.33 -33.74 21.54
N GLY A 2 60.31 -32.94 21.17
CA GLY A 2 59.00 -33.38 20.69
C GLY A 2 57.93 -33.80 21.71
N LEU A 3 57.20 -32.84 22.31
CA LEU A 3 55.81 -33.09 22.74
C LEU A 3 54.89 -32.77 21.56
N LEU A 4 54.04 -33.73 21.17
CA LEU A 4 52.99 -33.57 20.17
C LEU A 4 51.89 -32.61 20.67
N THR A 5 51.63 -31.55 19.91
CA THR A 5 50.40 -30.75 19.99
C THR A 5 49.39 -31.28 18.98
N VAL A 6 48.27 -31.82 19.46
CA VAL A 6 47.10 -32.15 18.64
C VAL A 6 46.26 -30.89 18.51
N GLY A 7 46.28 -30.27 17.33
CA GLY A 7 45.40 -29.16 16.98
C GLY A 7 44.02 -29.66 16.61
N MET A 8 43.01 -29.30 17.40
CA MET A 8 41.60 -29.57 17.13
C MET A 8 41.11 -28.56 16.07
N LEU A 9 40.95 -29.00 14.82
CA LEU A 9 40.27 -28.21 13.79
C LEU A 9 38.77 -28.20 14.12
N GLY A 10 38.28 -27.08 14.65
CA GLY A 10 36.85 -26.79 14.72
C GLY A 10 36.34 -26.41 13.33
N THR A 11 35.54 -27.28 12.71
CA THR A 11 34.75 -26.93 11.54
C THR A 11 33.62 -26.00 11.95
N ILE A 12 33.72 -24.72 11.55
CA ILE A 12 32.60 -23.78 11.61
C ILE A 12 31.61 -24.23 10.55
N ALA A 13 30.47 -24.78 10.97
CA ALA A 13 29.34 -25.01 10.09
C ALA A 13 28.75 -23.66 9.71
N ALA A 14 28.98 -23.21 8.48
CA ALA A 14 28.21 -22.13 7.88
C ALA A 14 26.74 -22.57 7.82
N GLY A 15 25.86 -21.82 8.47
CA GLY A 15 24.41 -21.96 8.28
C GLY A 15 24.05 -21.73 6.79
N PRO A 16 22.86 -22.16 6.35
CA PRO A 16 22.42 -21.92 4.98
C PRO A 16 22.43 -20.41 4.74
N GLY A 17 23.34 -19.96 3.88
CA GLY A 17 23.45 -18.56 3.49
C GLY A 17 22.12 -18.13 2.89
N ALA A 18 21.51 -17.11 3.50
CA ALA A 18 20.53 -16.30 2.79
C ALA A 18 21.20 -15.85 1.49
N ALA A 19 20.62 -16.24 0.36
CA ALA A 19 21.04 -15.68 -0.92
C ALA A 19 20.98 -14.16 -0.78
N ALA A 20 22.08 -13.46 -1.07
CA ALA A 20 22.01 -12.02 -1.23
C ALA A 20 20.92 -11.76 -2.29
N PRO A 21 19.89 -10.93 -2.00
CA PRO A 21 18.87 -10.65 -2.99
C PRO A 21 19.56 -10.12 -4.25
N GLY A 22 19.25 -10.70 -5.41
CA GLY A 22 19.88 -10.33 -6.69
C GLY A 22 19.69 -8.85 -7.08
N TRP A 23 18.93 -8.10 -6.28
CA TRP A 23 18.51 -6.73 -6.50
C TRP A 23 19.21 -5.70 -5.63
N GLY A 24 19.82 -6.07 -4.49
CA GLY A 24 20.36 -5.14 -3.49
C GLY A 24 19.57 -5.13 -2.18
N PRO A 25 19.98 -4.33 -1.17
CA PRO A 25 19.32 -4.31 0.13
C PRO A 25 17.98 -3.55 0.09
N LEU A 26 17.03 -4.00 0.90
CA LEU A 26 15.95 -3.14 1.39
C LEU A 26 16.52 -2.10 2.36
N ALA A 27 15.81 -0.99 2.54
CA ALA A 27 16.15 -0.02 3.58
C ALA A 27 16.10 -0.68 4.97
N GLU A 28 16.89 -0.15 5.91
CA GLU A 28 16.84 -0.58 7.30
C GLU A 28 15.39 -0.49 7.83
N PRO A 29 14.83 -1.53 8.47
CA PRO A 29 13.50 -1.48 9.04
C PRO A 29 13.31 -0.30 10.01
N ASN A 30 12.17 0.39 9.95
CA ASN A 30 11.84 1.42 10.92
C ASN A 30 11.36 0.76 12.24
N PRO A 31 11.99 1.02 13.39
CA PRO A 31 11.65 0.38 14.66
C PRO A 31 10.28 0.80 15.24
N TYR A 32 9.63 1.82 14.68
CA TYR A 32 8.30 2.31 15.05
C TYR A 32 7.20 1.89 14.07
N LEU A 33 7.55 1.08 13.07
CA LEU A 33 6.60 0.34 12.25
C LEU A 33 6.48 -1.10 12.75
N GLY A 34 5.35 -1.74 12.42
CA GLY A 34 5.18 -3.18 12.50
C GLY A 34 6.09 -3.94 11.52
N PRO A 35 5.78 -5.21 11.20
CA PRO A 35 6.64 -6.01 10.35
C PRO A 35 6.88 -5.40 8.96
N VAL A 36 8.13 -5.49 8.50
CA VAL A 36 8.55 -5.04 7.16
C VAL A 36 7.81 -5.84 6.10
N GLY A 37 7.30 -5.15 5.08
CA GLY A 37 6.50 -5.69 3.99
C GLY A 37 4.99 -5.59 4.23
N THR A 38 4.53 -5.55 5.48
CA THR A 38 3.09 -5.64 5.82
C THR A 38 2.54 -4.47 6.64
N ALA A 39 3.40 -3.64 7.24
CA ALA A 39 2.96 -2.56 8.12
C ALA A 39 2.54 -1.27 7.40
N THR A 40 2.83 -1.13 6.11
CA THR A 40 2.42 0.02 5.28
C THR A 40 1.83 -0.46 3.96
N MET A 41 1.05 0.40 3.30
CA MET A 41 0.49 0.12 1.97
C MET A 41 1.59 -0.16 0.92
N HIS A 42 2.75 0.49 1.04
CA HIS A 42 3.85 0.41 0.07
C HIS A 42 5.02 -0.44 0.57
N GLY A 43 4.73 -1.44 1.43
CA GLY A 43 5.69 -2.43 1.94
C GLY A 43 6.60 -1.93 3.07
N ASP A 44 7.14 -0.72 2.98
CA ASP A 44 8.02 -0.14 3.99
C ASP A 44 7.81 1.37 4.19
N ALA A 45 8.62 1.99 5.06
CA ALA A 45 8.61 3.44 5.29
C ALA A 45 9.02 4.23 4.04
N GLY A 46 9.90 3.65 3.21
CA GLY A 46 10.43 4.27 1.99
C GLY A 46 9.49 4.19 0.79
N SER A 47 8.36 3.47 0.93
CA SER A 47 7.41 3.19 -0.14
C SER A 47 8.03 2.46 -1.34
N SER A 48 8.86 1.46 -1.06
CA SER A 48 9.57 0.71 -2.10
C SER A 48 8.68 -0.20 -2.94
N ASP A 49 7.49 -0.56 -2.44
CA ASP A 49 6.63 -1.63 -2.98
C ASP A 49 7.37 -2.98 -3.11
N VAL A 50 8.39 -3.19 -2.26
CA VAL A 50 9.17 -4.43 -2.20
C VAL A 50 8.98 -5.10 -0.85
N VAL A 51 8.73 -6.41 -0.89
CA VAL A 51 8.57 -7.22 0.31
C VAL A 51 9.68 -8.27 0.45
N PRO A 52 10.12 -8.61 1.67
CA PRO A 52 11.24 -9.54 1.86
C PRO A 52 10.87 -11.02 1.69
N TYR A 53 9.59 -11.37 1.72
CA TYR A 53 9.10 -12.76 1.70
C TYR A 53 8.57 -13.17 0.31
N PRO A 54 8.56 -14.48 -0.01
CA PRO A 54 8.02 -14.98 -1.28
C PRO A 54 6.52 -14.66 -1.41
N GLY A 55 6.03 -14.50 -2.63
CA GLY A 55 4.61 -14.46 -2.96
C GLY A 55 4.09 -15.82 -3.45
N PRO A 56 2.91 -15.85 -4.10
CA PRO A 56 2.27 -17.08 -4.58
C PRO A 56 3.03 -17.81 -5.71
N GLY A 57 4.14 -17.24 -6.20
CA GLY A 57 4.88 -17.77 -7.35
C GLY A 57 4.04 -17.81 -8.64
N THR A 58 4.45 -18.69 -9.57
CA THR A 58 3.71 -18.99 -10.81
C THR A 58 2.61 -20.04 -10.61
N GLY A 59 2.39 -20.50 -9.38
CA GLY A 59 1.62 -21.70 -9.05
C GLY A 59 0.44 -21.48 -8.12
N ALA A 60 -0.16 -20.28 -8.11
CA ALA A 60 -1.26 -19.91 -7.21
C ALA A 60 -2.33 -21.02 -7.11
N ARG A 61 -2.51 -21.56 -5.90
CA ARG A 61 -3.26 -22.80 -5.63
C ARG A 61 -4.75 -22.58 -5.42
N GLY A 62 -5.15 -21.38 -5.03
CA GLY A 62 -6.54 -21.09 -4.65
C GLY A 62 -6.87 -19.61 -4.68
N ILE A 63 -8.17 -19.33 -4.81
CA ILE A 63 -8.72 -17.97 -4.74
C ILE A 63 -9.82 -17.97 -3.68
N GLY A 64 -9.69 -17.10 -2.68
CA GLY A 64 -10.70 -16.83 -1.66
C GLY A 64 -11.23 -15.40 -1.77
N VAL A 65 -12.37 -15.11 -1.14
CA VAL A 65 -12.97 -13.76 -1.16
C VAL A 65 -13.49 -13.41 0.23
N TYR A 66 -13.21 -12.20 0.71
CA TYR A 66 -13.84 -11.62 1.88
C TYR A 66 -14.84 -10.56 1.40
N PRO A 67 -16.15 -10.87 1.30
CA PRO A 67 -17.15 -9.97 0.73
C PRO A 67 -17.60 -8.94 1.77
N LEU A 68 -16.82 -7.87 1.93
CA LEU A 68 -17.05 -6.86 2.98
C LEU A 68 -18.09 -5.80 2.59
N GLY A 69 -18.51 -5.73 1.32
CA GLY A 69 -19.42 -4.68 0.84
C GLY A 69 -18.80 -3.28 0.89
N ALA A 70 -17.46 -3.23 0.87
CA ALA A 70 -16.65 -2.04 1.02
C ALA A 70 -15.41 -2.17 0.11
N ALA A 71 -14.91 -1.05 -0.40
CA ALA A 71 -13.62 -1.02 -1.07
C ALA A 71 -12.51 -0.96 -0.02
N CYS A 72 -11.53 -1.84 -0.08
CA CYS A 72 -10.49 -1.96 0.95
C CYS A 72 -9.11 -1.56 0.40
N PRO A 73 -8.81 -0.26 0.26
CA PRO A 73 -7.56 0.20 -0.33
C PRO A 73 -6.32 -0.08 0.50
N THR A 74 -6.48 -0.29 1.81
CA THR A 74 -5.37 -0.43 2.75
C THR A 74 -5.51 -1.73 3.50
N LEU A 75 -4.56 -2.64 3.29
CA LEU A 75 -4.48 -3.95 3.91
C LEU A 75 -3.12 -4.07 4.57
N LEU A 76 -3.10 -4.26 5.89
CA LEU A 76 -1.88 -4.33 6.69
C LEU A 76 -1.91 -5.60 7.52
N GLN A 77 -0.75 -6.18 7.85
CA GLN A 77 -0.67 -7.34 8.75
C GLN A 77 0.31 -7.09 9.89
N GLY A 78 -0.16 -7.33 11.11
CA GLY A 78 0.64 -7.23 12.32
C GLY A 78 1.57 -8.42 12.53
N SER A 79 2.45 -8.30 13.52
CA SER A 79 3.37 -9.36 13.96
C SER A 79 2.64 -10.59 14.53
N ASP A 80 1.40 -10.39 15.00
CA ASP A 80 0.48 -11.43 15.44
C ASP A 80 -0.19 -12.22 14.30
N GLY A 81 0.03 -11.83 13.05
CA GLY A 81 -0.51 -12.48 11.86
C GLY A 81 -1.94 -12.04 11.50
N LEU A 82 -2.56 -11.15 12.26
CA LEU A 82 -3.87 -10.61 11.92
C LEU A 82 -3.78 -9.48 10.90
N VAL A 83 -4.80 -9.40 10.05
CA VAL A 83 -4.91 -8.36 9.03
C VAL A 83 -5.81 -7.23 9.52
N VAL A 84 -5.29 -6.01 9.48
CA VAL A 84 -6.05 -4.79 9.71
C VAL A 84 -6.33 -4.16 8.35
N ALA A 85 -7.60 -4.20 7.93
CA ALA A 85 -8.06 -3.64 6.67
C ALA A 85 -8.85 -2.34 6.91
N LEU A 86 -8.41 -1.24 6.31
CA LEU A 86 -9.18 0.00 6.29
C LEU A 86 -9.98 0.06 4.99
N CYS A 87 -11.30 -0.02 5.13
CA CYS A 87 -12.23 -0.09 4.02
C CYS A 87 -13.21 1.08 4.02
N THR A 88 -13.69 1.47 2.85
CA THR A 88 -14.74 2.48 2.66
C THR A 88 -16.01 1.79 2.20
N GLY A 89 -17.08 1.91 3.00
CA GLY A 89 -18.37 1.32 2.67
C GLY A 89 -18.92 1.82 1.33
N VAL A 90 -19.43 0.93 0.48
CA VAL A 90 -19.93 1.31 -0.86
C VAL A 90 -21.14 2.26 -0.79
N VAL A 91 -21.97 2.12 0.25
CA VAL A 91 -23.24 2.86 0.40
C VAL A 91 -23.05 4.20 1.12
N ASP A 92 -22.51 4.18 2.34
CA ASP A 92 -22.39 5.35 3.20
C ASP A 92 -21.06 6.11 3.01
N ARG A 93 -20.09 5.47 2.33
CA ARG A 93 -18.70 5.93 2.21
C ARG A 93 -18.07 6.21 3.57
N ALA A 94 -18.49 5.49 4.61
CA ALA A 94 -17.89 5.57 5.93
C ALA A 94 -16.61 4.72 5.95
N PRO A 95 -15.49 5.27 6.47
CA PRO A 95 -14.30 4.48 6.73
C PRO A 95 -14.53 3.52 7.90
N VAL A 96 -14.17 2.25 7.72
CA VAL A 96 -14.32 1.17 8.70
C VAL A 96 -13.01 0.38 8.76
N VAL A 97 -12.48 0.23 9.97
CA VAL A 97 -11.38 -0.68 10.26
C VAL A 97 -11.95 -2.07 10.49
N HIS A 98 -11.45 -3.05 9.77
CA HIS A 98 -11.78 -4.46 9.90
C HIS A 98 -10.56 -5.21 10.43
N LEU A 99 -10.74 -6.01 11.47
CA LEU A 99 -9.76 -7.02 11.89
C LEU A 99 -10.13 -8.36 11.25
N ILE A 100 -9.18 -9.02 10.59
CA ILE A 100 -9.39 -10.25 9.81
C ILE A 100 -8.36 -11.28 10.23
N ASP A 101 -8.78 -12.53 10.45
CA ASP A 101 -7.86 -13.66 10.52
C ASP A 101 -7.63 -14.18 9.09
N PRO A 102 -6.43 -14.01 8.51
CA PRO A 102 -6.16 -14.53 7.17
C PRO A 102 -6.05 -16.06 7.14
N ALA A 103 -5.88 -16.74 8.28
CA ALA A 103 -5.86 -18.21 8.33
C ALA A 103 -7.28 -18.79 8.21
N ASP A 104 -8.30 -18.07 8.66
CA ASP A 104 -9.69 -18.45 8.42
C ASP A 104 -9.97 -18.34 6.92
N SER A 105 -10.25 -19.48 6.30
CA SER A 105 -10.61 -19.52 4.88
C SER A 105 -11.84 -18.64 4.71
N GLY A 106 -11.71 -17.50 4.02
CA GLY A 106 -12.83 -16.65 3.59
C GLY A 106 -13.83 -17.35 2.66
N LEU A 107 -13.88 -18.69 2.67
CA LEU A 107 -14.83 -19.49 1.94
C LEU A 107 -16.13 -19.58 2.73
N LEU A 108 -17.21 -19.18 2.06
CA LEU A 108 -18.56 -19.67 2.29
C LEU A 108 -18.50 -21.18 2.52
N GLY A 109 -18.96 -21.65 3.67
CA GLY A 109 -18.98 -23.07 3.99
C GLY A 109 -19.71 -23.86 2.91
N THR A 110 -18.96 -24.61 2.09
CA THR A 110 -19.49 -25.81 1.49
C THR A 110 -19.44 -26.87 2.58
N GLY A 111 -20.51 -26.96 3.36
CA GLY A 111 -20.66 -27.99 4.37
C GLY A 111 -20.59 -29.37 3.72
N SER A 112 -19.42 -29.99 3.75
CA SER A 112 -19.29 -31.45 3.67
C SER A 112 -19.38 -31.97 5.10
N GLY A 113 -20.61 -32.14 5.58
CA GLY A 113 -20.87 -32.87 6.81
C GLY A 113 -20.45 -34.33 6.62
N GLY A 114 -19.37 -34.73 7.30
CA GLY A 114 -19.10 -36.13 7.64
C GLY A 114 -19.81 -36.48 8.95
N PRO A 115 -20.31 -37.71 9.14
CA PRO A 115 -21.42 -37.98 10.03
C PRO A 115 -20.97 -38.12 11.48
N ALA A 116 -21.57 -37.33 12.37
CA ALA A 116 -21.66 -37.67 13.79
C ALA A 116 -23.03 -38.32 14.04
N THR A 117 -22.96 -39.61 14.30
CA THR A 117 -24.03 -40.52 14.73
C THR A 117 -24.80 -39.97 15.94
N GLY A 118 -26.14 -40.01 15.89
CA GLY A 118 -26.98 -39.69 17.05
C GLY A 118 -28.48 -39.73 16.76
N SER A 119 -29.06 -40.93 16.88
CA SER A 119 -30.46 -41.26 17.17
C SER A 119 -31.53 -40.16 17.08
N ALA A 120 -32.46 -40.34 16.13
CA ALA A 120 -33.75 -39.65 16.04
C ALA A 120 -34.66 -39.98 17.23
N GLY A 121 -35.18 -38.93 17.87
CA GLY A 121 -36.38 -38.96 18.71
C GLY A 121 -37.39 -37.97 18.15
N LEU A 122 -38.48 -38.50 17.57
CA LEU A 122 -39.64 -37.74 17.11
C LEU A 122 -40.50 -37.32 18.30
N ALA A 123 -40.83 -36.02 18.40
CA ALA A 123 -42.02 -35.58 19.13
C ALA A 123 -42.55 -34.26 18.53
N SER A 124 -43.79 -34.36 18.05
CA SER A 124 -44.72 -33.30 17.66
C SER A 124 -45.21 -32.49 18.86
N GLY A 125 -45.41 -31.18 18.70
CA GLY A 125 -46.09 -30.36 19.71
C GLY A 125 -46.43 -28.95 19.22
N SER A 126 -47.69 -28.75 18.88
CA SER A 126 -48.35 -27.45 18.65
C SER A 126 -48.61 -26.71 19.96
N GLY A 127 -48.36 -25.40 20.01
CA GLY A 127 -48.72 -24.56 21.16
C GLY A 127 -48.59 -23.06 20.90
N SER A 128 -49.69 -22.34 21.09
CA SER A 128 -49.92 -20.90 20.98
C SER A 128 -49.39 -20.09 22.18
N GLY A 129 -48.98 -18.83 21.97
CA GLY A 129 -48.82 -17.85 23.05
C GLY A 129 -48.20 -16.51 22.64
N SER A 130 -48.96 -15.42 22.76
CA SER A 130 -48.51 -14.01 22.66
C SER A 130 -47.71 -13.58 23.89
N ALA A 131 -46.66 -12.76 23.71
CA ALA A 131 -46.48 -11.45 24.36
C ALA A 131 -45.06 -10.86 24.16
N SER A 132 -45.05 -9.57 23.86
CA SER A 132 -44.01 -8.53 23.98
C SER A 132 -42.68 -8.86 24.68
N GLY A 133 -41.58 -8.54 24.00
CA GLY A 133 -40.26 -8.34 24.59
C GLY A 133 -39.30 -7.73 23.57
N SER A 134 -38.93 -6.46 23.78
CA SER A 134 -37.84 -5.78 23.08
C SER A 134 -36.53 -6.55 23.30
N ALA A 135 -35.84 -6.91 22.22
CA ALA A 135 -34.45 -7.32 22.26
C ALA A 135 -33.77 -6.85 20.96
N SER A 136 -33.06 -5.73 21.06
CA SER A 136 -31.95 -5.41 20.18
C SER A 136 -30.88 -6.50 20.35
N GLY A 137 -30.69 -7.30 19.31
CA GLY A 137 -29.66 -8.32 19.26
C GLY A 137 -29.21 -8.47 17.82
N SER A 138 -28.32 -7.58 17.40
CA SER A 138 -27.63 -7.65 16.10
C SER A 138 -26.63 -8.80 16.14
N ALA A 139 -27.01 -9.93 15.57
CA ALA A 139 -26.10 -11.01 15.20
C ALA A 139 -26.59 -11.59 13.87
N GLY A 140 -26.03 -11.09 12.76
CA GLY A 140 -26.45 -11.49 11.43
C GLY A 140 -25.52 -10.97 10.35
N VAL A 141 -24.59 -11.84 9.95
CA VAL A 141 -23.72 -11.83 8.75
C VAL A 141 -22.47 -10.92 8.81
N LEU A 142 -21.44 -11.37 9.53
CA LEU A 142 -20.05 -10.89 9.41
C LEU A 142 -19.18 -12.03 8.85
N THR A 143 -19.29 -12.33 7.55
CA THR A 143 -18.44 -13.35 6.95
C THR A 143 -17.10 -12.72 6.56
N GLY A 144 -16.17 -12.65 7.52
CA GLY A 144 -14.76 -12.33 7.28
C GLY A 144 -14.08 -11.37 8.27
N SER A 145 -14.83 -10.72 9.17
CA SER A 145 -14.28 -9.73 10.12
C SER A 145 -14.41 -10.23 11.55
N LEU A 146 -13.31 -10.31 12.30
CA LEU A 146 -13.26 -10.64 13.72
C LEU A 146 -13.82 -9.50 14.59
N ALA A 147 -13.49 -8.26 14.22
CA ALA A 147 -13.94 -7.03 14.86
C ALA A 147 -14.03 -5.90 13.83
N GLN A 148 -14.81 -4.86 14.13
CA GLN A 148 -14.94 -3.66 13.29
C GLN A 148 -15.00 -2.39 14.12
N LEU A 149 -14.42 -1.31 13.61
CA LEU A 149 -14.51 0.03 14.19
C LEU A 149 -14.77 1.07 13.10
N LYS A 150 -15.87 1.83 13.23
CA LYS A 150 -16.18 2.94 12.32
C LYS A 150 -15.34 4.17 12.68
N LEU A 151 -14.74 4.80 11.68
CA LEU A 151 -14.02 6.07 11.83
C LEU A 151 -14.88 7.25 11.35
N ASN A 152 -14.56 8.46 11.82
CA ASN A 152 -15.20 9.65 11.30
C ASN A 152 -14.76 9.92 9.86
N LYS A 153 -15.70 10.31 9.02
CA LYS A 153 -15.47 10.53 7.59
C LYS A 153 -14.65 11.80 7.32
N GLY A 154 -13.58 11.66 6.54
CA GLY A 154 -12.76 12.76 6.03
C GLY A 154 -12.92 13.00 4.52
N GLY A 155 -11.87 13.54 3.88
CA GLY A 155 -11.78 13.66 2.43
C GLY A 155 -11.72 12.31 1.70
N LEU A 156 -11.90 12.29 0.38
CA LEU A 156 -11.99 11.04 -0.42
C LEU A 156 -10.77 10.12 -0.27
N LEU A 157 -9.58 10.69 -0.19
CA LEU A 157 -8.31 9.99 0.05
C LEU A 157 -7.77 10.26 1.47
N GLY A 158 -8.55 10.95 2.31
CA GLY A 158 -8.11 11.30 3.65
C GLY A 158 -8.02 10.07 4.53
N GLY A 159 -6.85 9.80 5.09
CA GLY A 159 -6.62 8.70 6.04
C GLY A 159 -6.48 7.32 5.42
N VAL A 160 -6.36 7.18 4.08
CA VAL A 160 -6.16 5.87 3.44
C VAL A 160 -4.73 5.34 3.64
N TYR A 161 -3.73 6.22 3.69
CA TYR A 161 -2.33 5.81 3.91
C TYR A 161 -2.01 5.71 5.41
N ALA A 162 -2.70 4.80 6.09
CA ALA A 162 -2.43 4.40 7.46
C ALA A 162 -1.29 3.38 7.54
N TYR A 163 -0.73 3.19 8.74
CA TYR A 163 0.30 2.18 8.99
C TYR A 163 0.05 1.44 10.31
N LEU A 164 0.67 0.27 10.50
CA LEU A 164 0.76 -0.40 11.79
C LEU A 164 2.05 0.02 12.50
N ASP A 165 1.94 0.45 13.75
CA ASP A 165 3.12 0.67 14.58
C ASP A 165 3.70 -0.65 15.10
N ASN A 166 4.84 -0.56 15.79
CA ASN A 166 5.57 -1.70 16.33
C ASN A 166 4.83 -2.49 17.44
N ASP A 167 3.65 -2.02 17.87
CA ASP A 167 2.76 -2.71 18.81
C ASP A 167 1.50 -3.25 18.10
N ASP A 168 1.54 -3.37 16.76
CA ASP A 168 0.43 -3.80 15.88
C ASP A 168 -0.81 -2.89 15.95
N ARG A 169 -0.66 -1.63 16.35
CA ARG A 169 -1.78 -0.67 16.38
C ARG A 169 -1.86 0.08 15.06
N LEU A 170 -3.08 0.23 14.54
CA LEU A 170 -3.33 1.08 13.38
C LEU A 170 -3.16 2.55 13.78
N VAL A 171 -2.26 3.24 13.09
CA VAL A 171 -2.06 4.69 13.20
C VAL A 171 -2.71 5.36 11.99
N VAL A 172 -3.69 6.22 12.25
CA VAL A 172 -4.51 6.87 11.22
C VAL A 172 -4.96 8.25 11.68
N VAL A 173 -5.22 9.16 10.74
CA VAL A 173 -5.89 10.43 11.04
C VAL A 173 -7.31 10.38 10.49
N ASP A 174 -8.31 10.53 11.35
CA ASP A 174 -9.71 10.46 10.95
C ASP A 174 -10.29 11.82 10.51
N GLY A 175 -11.57 11.82 10.11
CA GLY A 175 -12.28 13.03 9.69
C GLY A 175 -12.42 14.14 10.73
N THR A 176 -12.12 13.88 12.01
CA THR A 176 -12.10 14.89 13.07
C THR A 176 -10.74 15.54 13.25
N ARG A 177 -9.76 15.24 12.38
CA ARG A 177 -8.36 15.71 12.47
C ARG A 177 -7.70 15.27 13.77
N LYS A 178 -7.96 14.04 14.18
CA LYS A 178 -7.27 13.39 15.29
C LYS A 178 -6.40 12.28 14.75
N LEU A 179 -5.12 12.28 15.15
CA LEU A 179 -4.26 11.12 14.99
C LEU A 179 -4.66 10.11 16.04
N LEU A 180 -5.08 8.93 15.61
CA LEU A 180 -5.57 7.84 16.46
C LEU A 180 -4.57 6.69 16.40
N ARG A 181 -4.37 6.02 17.54
CA ARG A 181 -3.81 4.66 17.60
C ARG A 181 -4.92 3.70 17.99
N ILE A 182 -5.17 2.72 17.15
CA ILE A 182 -6.25 1.74 17.33
C ILE A 182 -5.61 0.37 17.55
N ALA A 183 -5.79 -0.18 18.74
CA ALA A 183 -5.35 -1.53 19.08
C ALA A 183 -6.47 -2.54 18.85
N HIS A 184 -6.09 -3.81 18.68
CA HIS A 184 -7.00 -4.95 18.80
C HIS A 184 -6.62 -5.83 19.98
N GLU A 185 -7.64 -6.36 20.66
CA GLU A 185 -7.46 -7.28 21.78
C GLU A 185 -8.50 -8.39 21.75
N ARG A 186 -8.13 -9.58 22.25
CA ARG A 186 -9.07 -10.69 22.42
C ARG A 186 -9.62 -10.68 23.84
N THR A 187 -10.91 -10.40 23.97
CA THR A 187 -11.65 -10.41 25.24
C THR A 187 -12.39 -11.73 25.44
N GLY A 188 -13.03 -11.90 26.60
CA GLY A 188 -13.95 -13.03 26.83
C GLY A 188 -15.17 -13.06 25.90
N ALA A 189 -15.49 -11.95 25.23
CA ALA A 189 -16.60 -11.82 24.28
C ALA A 189 -16.17 -11.94 22.81
N GLY A 190 -14.86 -12.05 22.53
CA GLY A 190 -14.31 -12.07 21.18
C GLY A 190 -13.27 -10.97 20.95
N TRP A 191 -12.89 -10.75 19.69
CA TRP A 191 -11.98 -9.68 19.30
C TRP A 191 -12.68 -8.31 19.36
N GLU A 192 -11.93 -7.28 19.74
CA GLU A 192 -12.39 -5.91 19.76
C GLU A 192 -11.32 -4.95 19.23
N LEU A 193 -11.75 -3.87 18.57
CA LEU A 193 -10.91 -2.75 18.13
C LEU A 193 -11.20 -1.53 19.01
N ARG A 194 -10.16 -0.89 19.57
CA ARG A 194 -10.29 0.26 20.47
C ARG A 194 -9.28 1.35 20.15
N VAL A 195 -9.73 2.61 20.17
CA VAL A 195 -8.81 3.77 20.21
C VAL A 195 -8.14 3.78 21.58
N VAL A 196 -6.82 3.60 21.61
CA VAL A 196 -6.02 3.53 22.86
C VAL A 196 -5.18 4.79 23.10
N ASP A 197 -4.97 5.59 22.06
CA ASP A 197 -4.29 6.88 22.13
C ASP A 197 -4.82 7.83 21.05
N SER A 198 -4.78 9.13 21.32
CA SER A 198 -5.17 10.15 20.36
C SER A 198 -4.46 11.48 20.56
N VAL A 199 -4.02 12.11 19.47
CA VAL A 199 -3.49 13.48 19.44
C VAL A 199 -4.42 14.37 18.62
N ASP A 200 -4.83 15.51 19.18
CA ASP A 200 -5.69 16.49 18.52
C ASP A 200 -4.88 17.40 17.59
N LEU A 201 -5.18 17.37 16.29
CA LEU A 201 -4.51 18.18 15.27
C LEU A 201 -5.38 19.35 14.81
N THR A 202 -6.53 19.62 15.43
CA THR A 202 -7.48 20.66 14.98
C THR A 202 -6.90 22.07 15.03
N ALA A 203 -5.95 22.34 15.92
CA ALA A 203 -5.23 23.62 15.96
C ALA A 203 -4.16 23.74 14.86
N ALA A 204 -3.65 22.60 14.37
CA ALA A 204 -2.57 22.52 13.39
C ALA A 204 -3.08 22.38 11.95
N ILE A 205 -4.26 21.78 11.76
CA ILE A 205 -4.86 21.49 10.47
C ILE A 205 -6.21 22.24 10.37
N PRO A 206 -6.35 23.17 9.41
CA PRO A 206 -7.58 23.95 9.22
C PRO A 206 -8.81 23.10 8.88
N ASP A 207 -10.00 23.68 9.11
CA ASP A 207 -11.25 23.12 8.60
C ASP A 207 -11.25 22.96 7.07
N GLY A 208 -11.75 21.81 6.60
CA GLY A 208 -11.78 21.46 5.19
C GLY A 208 -10.45 20.94 4.62
N ASP A 209 -9.41 20.82 5.44
CA ASP A 209 -8.19 20.10 5.10
C ASP A 209 -8.15 18.72 5.79
N SER A 210 -7.45 17.77 5.19
CA SER A 210 -7.35 16.39 5.68
C SER A 210 -5.95 15.85 5.44
N VAL A 211 -5.47 15.03 6.36
CA VAL A 211 -4.21 14.29 6.17
C VAL A 211 -4.37 13.29 5.03
N THR A 212 -3.52 13.41 4.02
CA THR A 212 -3.44 12.47 2.91
C THR A 212 -2.66 11.23 3.35
N GLY A 213 -1.44 11.40 3.86
CA GLY A 213 -0.63 10.29 4.34
C GLY A 213 0.23 10.62 5.55
N LEU A 214 0.66 9.56 6.26
CA LEU A 214 1.48 9.62 7.45
C LEU A 214 2.46 8.45 7.51
N VAL A 215 3.62 8.67 8.13
CA VAL A 215 4.68 7.68 8.29
C VAL A 215 5.53 8.06 9.51
N PRO A 216 6.02 7.11 10.34
CA PRO A 216 6.98 7.45 11.37
C PRO A 216 8.39 7.61 10.78
N ASP A 217 9.22 8.44 11.41
CA ASP A 217 10.68 8.38 11.23
C ASP A 217 11.33 7.44 12.24
N TRP A 218 12.66 7.28 12.18
CA TRP A 218 13.43 6.37 13.05
C TRP A 218 13.59 6.91 14.48
N SER A 219 13.07 8.10 14.80
CA SER A 219 12.96 8.63 16.15
C SER A 219 11.59 8.37 16.80
N GLY A 220 10.64 7.85 16.02
CA GLY A 220 9.25 7.62 16.46
C GLY A 220 8.36 8.85 16.32
N THR A 221 8.86 9.93 15.71
CA THR A 221 8.04 11.08 15.34
C THR A 221 7.15 10.69 14.16
N VAL A 222 5.84 10.88 14.30
CA VAL A 222 4.89 10.66 13.21
C VAL A 222 4.88 11.89 12.32
N TRP A 223 5.27 11.72 11.07
CA TRP A 223 5.15 12.73 10.04
C TRP A 223 3.82 12.59 9.32
N PHE A 224 3.23 13.71 8.91
CA PHE A 224 2.03 13.74 8.10
C PHE A 224 2.08 14.84 7.05
N ALA A 225 1.35 14.66 5.97
CA ALA A 225 1.07 15.70 4.99
C ALA A 225 -0.43 15.82 4.71
N THR A 226 -0.92 17.05 4.57
CA THR A 226 -2.32 17.33 4.27
C THR A 226 -2.55 17.62 2.79
N ALA A 227 -3.78 17.39 2.34
CA ALA A 227 -4.20 17.61 0.96
C ALA A 227 -3.93 19.03 0.48
N ARG A 228 -4.05 20.03 1.37
CA ARG A 228 -3.81 21.46 1.05
C ARG A 228 -2.39 21.94 1.37
N GLY A 229 -1.44 21.02 1.49
CA GLY A 229 -0.01 21.37 1.52
C GLY A 229 0.50 21.81 2.89
N ILE A 230 0.08 21.16 3.97
CA ILE A 230 0.75 21.27 5.27
C ILE A 230 1.58 20.02 5.49
N VAL A 231 2.86 20.17 5.85
CA VAL A 231 3.71 19.10 6.37
C VAL A 231 3.80 19.27 7.87
N GLY A 232 3.60 18.21 8.64
CA GLY A 232 3.64 18.28 10.09
C GLY A 232 4.23 17.06 10.76
N THR A 233 4.52 17.21 12.04
CA THR A 233 5.09 16.20 12.91
C THR A 233 4.28 16.10 14.19
N VAL A 234 4.25 14.89 14.75
CA VAL A 234 3.79 14.58 16.09
C VAL A 234 4.89 13.77 16.77
N THR A 235 5.63 14.40 17.67
CA THR A 235 6.70 13.73 18.43
C THR A 235 6.13 12.66 19.36
N LEU A 236 6.97 11.75 19.87
CA LEU A 236 6.57 10.76 20.88
C LEU A 236 5.95 11.40 22.14
N GLY A 237 6.34 12.63 22.49
CA GLY A 237 5.76 13.39 23.60
C GLY A 237 4.41 14.04 23.28
N GLY A 238 3.88 13.86 22.06
CA GLY A 238 2.63 14.46 21.60
C GLY A 238 2.75 15.92 21.15
N ALA A 239 3.96 16.48 21.08
CA ALA A 239 4.16 17.83 20.58
C ALA A 239 3.93 17.87 19.07
N VAL A 240 3.12 18.82 18.61
CA VAL A 240 2.72 19.01 17.21
C VAL A 240 3.41 20.24 16.62
N ALA A 241 3.98 20.11 15.44
CA ALA A 241 4.52 21.22 14.67
C ALA A 241 4.16 21.09 13.19
N THR A 242 4.05 22.21 12.48
CA THR A 242 3.69 22.25 11.06
C THR A 242 4.50 23.28 10.28
N LEU A 243 4.60 23.02 8.98
CA LEU A 243 5.16 23.89 7.97
C LEU A 243 4.19 23.91 6.78
N GLY A 244 3.77 25.11 6.37
CA GLY A 244 2.95 25.31 5.17
C GLY A 244 3.81 25.33 3.91
N LEU A 245 3.40 24.55 2.91
CA LEU A 245 3.99 24.55 1.57
C LEU A 245 3.47 25.75 0.75
N PRO A 246 4.12 26.07 -0.40
CA PRO A 246 3.66 27.15 -1.26
C PRO A 246 2.18 27.01 -1.65
N ALA A 247 1.47 28.14 -1.69
CA ALA A 247 0.05 28.15 -1.99
C ALA A 247 -0.25 27.54 -3.38
N GLY A 248 -1.29 26.70 -3.45
CA GLY A 248 -1.70 26.01 -4.68
C GLY A 248 -1.05 24.64 -4.89
N GLU A 249 -0.04 24.29 -4.09
CA GLU A 249 0.49 22.93 -4.05
C GLU A 249 -0.42 22.01 -3.24
N GLN A 250 -0.73 20.84 -3.78
CA GLN A 250 -1.59 19.84 -3.14
C GLN A 250 -0.82 18.53 -2.99
N VAL A 251 -1.05 17.80 -1.90
CA VAL A 251 -0.50 16.46 -1.69
C VAL A 251 -1.59 15.43 -1.96
N ALA A 252 -1.40 14.63 -3.01
CA ALA A 252 -2.43 13.73 -3.52
C ALA A 252 -2.20 12.24 -3.18
N ASN A 253 -0.96 11.87 -2.87
CA ASN A 253 -0.53 10.50 -2.60
C ASN A 253 0.20 10.44 -1.25
N SER A 254 0.73 9.26 -0.89
CA SER A 254 1.42 9.07 0.40
C SER A 254 2.71 9.89 0.51
N ILE A 255 3.28 9.90 1.71
CA ILE A 255 4.63 10.37 2.03
C ILE A 255 5.50 9.20 2.46
N SER A 256 6.81 9.39 2.46
CA SER A 256 7.77 8.31 2.69
C SER A 256 8.94 8.78 3.53
N ALA A 257 9.55 7.89 4.30
CA ALA A 257 10.66 8.19 5.19
C ALA A 257 11.86 7.27 4.93
N ALA A 258 13.07 7.78 5.16
CA ALA A 258 14.33 7.05 4.97
C ALA A 258 15.10 6.87 6.30
N PRO A 259 15.94 5.82 6.46
CA PRO A 259 16.67 5.51 7.70
C PRO A 259 17.44 6.67 8.34
N SER A 260 17.85 7.62 7.51
CA SER A 260 18.45 8.89 7.96
C SER A 260 17.55 9.80 8.82
N GLY A 261 16.25 9.51 8.96
CA GLY A 261 15.25 10.39 9.58
C GLY A 261 14.56 11.34 8.59
N ARG A 262 15.03 11.41 7.34
CA ARG A 262 14.46 12.30 6.31
C ARG A 262 13.11 11.82 5.80
N VAL A 263 12.25 12.77 5.42
CA VAL A 263 10.89 12.51 4.93
C VAL A 263 10.65 13.18 3.59
N ALA A 264 10.20 12.40 2.61
CA ALA A 264 9.86 12.88 1.28
C ALA A 264 8.36 13.18 1.16
N VAL A 265 8.04 14.31 0.53
CA VAL A 265 6.67 14.71 0.20
C VAL A 265 6.61 15.14 -1.25
N ALA A 266 5.75 14.50 -2.04
CA ALA A 266 5.46 14.92 -3.40
C ALA A 266 4.16 15.73 -3.42
N THR A 267 4.23 16.92 -4.00
CA THR A 267 3.06 17.76 -4.27
C THR A 267 2.72 17.71 -5.74
N THR A 268 1.62 18.34 -6.13
CA THR A 268 1.26 18.58 -7.54
C THR A 268 2.31 19.38 -8.33
N HIS A 269 3.27 20.05 -7.68
CA HIS A 269 4.24 20.94 -8.33
C HIS A 269 5.71 20.56 -8.13
N ALA A 270 6.04 19.91 -7.01
CA ALA A 270 7.42 19.66 -6.65
C ALA A 270 7.57 18.44 -5.74
N LEU A 271 8.77 17.87 -5.76
CA LEU A 271 9.24 16.92 -4.77
C LEU A 271 10.04 17.66 -3.69
N TYR A 272 9.83 17.28 -2.45
CA TYR A 272 10.52 17.81 -1.28
C TYR A 272 11.13 16.68 -0.47
N GLU A 273 12.20 17.01 0.24
CA GLU A 273 12.70 16.21 1.36
C GLU A 273 12.87 17.13 2.58
N PHE A 274 12.46 16.62 3.73
CA PHE A 274 12.45 17.30 5.01
C PHE A 274 13.31 16.57 6.02
N ASP A 275 13.72 17.30 7.06
CA ASP A 275 14.29 16.78 8.29
C ASP A 275 13.57 17.42 9.48
N ALA A 276 13.67 16.82 10.67
CA ALA A 276 13.20 17.42 11.91
C ALA A 276 14.34 18.20 12.57
N ASP A 277 14.06 19.41 13.05
CA ASP A 277 15.00 20.07 13.96
C ASP A 277 15.00 19.41 15.35
N ALA A 278 15.88 19.87 16.25
CA ALA A 278 15.99 19.31 17.60
C ALA A 278 14.71 19.40 18.44
N ALA A 279 13.74 20.24 18.06
CA ALA A 279 12.43 20.35 18.71
C ALA A 279 11.34 19.51 18.00
N GLY A 280 11.72 18.74 16.97
CA GLY A 280 10.81 17.94 16.16
C GLY A 280 10.06 18.75 15.10
N ARG A 281 10.46 19.99 14.79
CA ARG A 281 9.76 20.81 13.79
C ARG A 281 10.21 20.46 12.37
N PRO A 282 9.29 20.39 11.40
CA PRO A 282 9.65 20.19 10.00
C PRO A 282 10.58 21.28 9.46
N VAL A 283 11.69 20.89 8.84
CA VAL A 283 12.63 21.76 8.13
C VAL A 283 12.80 21.23 6.71
N GLN A 284 12.53 22.08 5.71
CA GLN A 284 12.77 21.72 4.32
C GLN A 284 14.26 21.66 4.04
N LEU A 285 14.75 20.51 3.56
CA LEU A 285 16.14 20.36 3.12
C LEU A 285 16.30 20.88 1.69
N TRP A 286 15.44 20.41 0.79
CA TRP A 286 15.44 20.84 -0.60
C TRP A 286 14.05 20.71 -1.22
N ARG A 287 13.90 21.35 -2.38
CA ARG A 287 12.70 21.33 -3.22
C ARG A 287 13.12 21.23 -4.68
N ALA A 288 12.57 20.28 -5.41
CA ALA A 288 12.78 20.09 -6.85
C ALA A 288 11.43 20.20 -7.58
N ALA A 289 11.26 21.24 -8.40
CA ALA A 289 10.13 21.31 -9.31
C ALA A 289 10.29 20.28 -10.44
N TYR A 290 9.17 19.79 -10.96
CA TYR A 290 9.15 18.86 -12.10
C TYR A 290 8.11 19.33 -13.14
N ASP A 291 8.18 18.77 -14.35
CA ASP A 291 7.18 19.06 -15.39
C ASP A 291 5.85 18.38 -15.02
N ARG A 292 4.89 19.18 -14.54
CA ARG A 292 3.54 18.73 -14.18
C ARG A 292 2.59 18.67 -15.38
N GLY A 293 3.05 19.00 -16.59
CA GLY A 293 2.23 19.08 -17.79
C GLY A 293 1.13 20.14 -17.73
N PRO A 294 0.34 20.27 -18.81
CA PRO A 294 -0.70 21.29 -18.92
C PRO A 294 -1.96 20.98 -18.11
N ALA A 295 -2.22 19.71 -17.79
CA ALA A 295 -3.43 19.26 -17.10
C ALA A 295 -3.23 17.88 -16.44
N ARG A 296 -4.22 17.45 -15.65
CA ARG A 296 -4.35 16.05 -15.21
C ARG A 296 -4.51 15.15 -16.43
N LYS A 297 -3.97 13.93 -16.37
CA LYS A 297 -4.12 12.95 -17.44
C LYS A 297 -5.24 11.93 -17.13
N PRO A 298 -5.86 11.31 -18.15
CA PRO A 298 -6.72 10.14 -17.96
C PRO A 298 -6.04 9.07 -17.11
N GLY A 299 -6.72 8.57 -16.09
CA GLY A 299 -6.13 7.57 -15.18
C GLY A 299 -5.19 8.12 -14.12
N GLN A 300 -5.22 9.44 -13.88
CA GLN A 300 -4.69 10.08 -12.69
C GLN A 300 -5.80 10.66 -11.81
N LEU A 301 -5.53 10.71 -10.52
CA LEU A 301 -6.34 11.28 -9.44
C LEU A 301 -5.91 12.71 -9.11
N SER A 302 -4.77 13.18 -9.60
CA SER A 302 -4.31 14.56 -9.41
C SER A 302 -3.63 15.15 -10.65
N TRP A 303 -3.62 16.48 -10.76
CA TRP A 303 -2.77 17.16 -11.73
C TRP A 303 -1.37 17.29 -11.13
N GLY A 304 -0.58 16.23 -11.21
CA GLY A 304 0.73 16.12 -10.59
C GLY A 304 1.41 14.80 -10.94
N THR A 305 2.43 14.43 -10.17
CA THR A 305 3.19 13.20 -10.36
C THR A 305 2.33 11.94 -10.30
N GLY A 306 1.31 11.93 -9.43
CA GLY A 306 0.52 10.72 -9.13
C GLY A 306 1.33 9.62 -8.43
N SER A 307 2.62 9.84 -8.15
CA SER A 307 3.48 8.90 -7.44
C SER A 307 3.64 9.31 -5.98
N THR A 308 3.51 8.33 -5.08
CA THR A 308 4.20 8.38 -3.78
C THR A 308 5.71 8.43 -4.04
N PRO A 309 6.48 9.29 -3.36
CA PRO A 309 7.92 9.39 -3.59
C PRO A 309 8.67 8.19 -2.99
N THR A 310 9.41 7.44 -3.80
CA THR A 310 10.01 6.16 -3.36
C THR A 310 11.50 6.29 -3.06
N TYR A 311 11.92 5.86 -1.87
CA TYR A 311 13.33 5.66 -1.53
C TYR A 311 13.81 4.29 -2.00
N PHE A 312 15.01 4.25 -2.58
CA PHE A 312 15.69 3.02 -3.01
C PHE A 312 17.20 3.26 -3.11
N GLY A 313 18.01 2.21 -3.25
CA GLY A 313 19.43 2.38 -3.52
C GLY A 313 20.29 1.14 -3.24
N PRO A 314 21.41 0.96 -3.94
CA PRO A 314 22.23 -0.25 -3.84
C PRO A 314 23.06 -0.34 -2.55
N SER A 315 23.25 0.76 -1.81
CA SER A 315 24.10 0.80 -0.62
C SER A 315 23.29 0.73 0.67
N THR A 316 22.22 1.54 0.76
CA THR A 316 21.43 1.67 2.00
C THR A 316 19.97 1.30 1.82
N GLY A 317 19.51 1.03 0.60
CA GLY A 317 18.09 0.96 0.28
C GLY A 317 17.38 2.32 0.27
N ALA A 318 18.10 3.43 0.49
CA ALA A 318 17.55 4.80 0.49
C ALA A 318 18.56 5.85 -0.01
N ASP A 319 19.45 5.46 -0.92
CA ASP A 319 20.47 6.34 -1.52
C ASP A 319 19.85 7.37 -2.48
N TYR A 320 18.74 6.98 -3.09
CA TYR A 320 18.01 7.72 -4.09
C TYR A 320 16.54 7.89 -3.68
N LEU A 321 15.92 8.90 -4.26
CA LEU A 321 14.50 9.20 -4.16
C LEU A 321 13.95 9.39 -5.57
N THR A 322 12.80 8.79 -5.89
CA THR A 322 12.25 8.83 -7.24
C THR A 322 10.76 9.16 -7.29
N ILE A 323 10.37 9.82 -8.37
CA ILE A 323 8.98 10.06 -8.79
C ILE A 323 8.86 9.93 -10.31
N VAL A 324 7.63 9.88 -10.82
CA VAL A 324 7.33 10.03 -12.24
C VAL A 324 6.71 11.41 -12.47
N ASP A 325 7.23 12.19 -13.41
CA ASP A 325 6.65 13.50 -13.72
C ASP A 325 5.31 13.38 -14.48
N ASN A 326 4.71 14.52 -14.83
CA ASN A 326 3.46 14.57 -15.59
C ASN A 326 3.60 15.32 -16.91
N ALA A 327 4.79 15.27 -17.52
CA ALA A 327 5.09 15.96 -18.77
C ALA A 327 4.11 15.57 -19.90
N ALA A 328 3.85 16.49 -20.83
CA ALA A 328 2.72 16.39 -21.77
C ALA A 328 2.73 15.11 -22.65
N ASP A 329 3.79 14.91 -23.44
CA ASP A 329 3.83 13.83 -24.44
C ASP A 329 4.29 12.49 -23.88
N ARG A 330 5.25 12.52 -22.96
CA ARG A 330 5.82 11.36 -22.27
C ARG A 330 6.15 11.76 -20.85
N VAL A 331 5.84 10.88 -19.92
CA VAL A 331 6.27 11.05 -18.54
C VAL A 331 7.68 10.52 -18.36
N ASN A 332 8.41 11.10 -17.42
CA ASN A 332 9.78 10.75 -17.11
C ASN A 332 9.91 10.27 -15.68
N LEU A 333 10.70 9.22 -15.49
CA LEU A 333 11.28 8.89 -14.20
C LEU A 333 12.33 9.94 -13.85
N LEU A 334 12.22 10.50 -12.65
CA LEU A 334 13.19 11.44 -12.08
C LEU A 334 13.83 10.80 -10.86
N VAL A 335 15.16 10.66 -10.88
CA VAL A 335 15.91 10.09 -9.76
C VAL A 335 16.78 11.17 -9.13
N PHE A 336 16.61 11.38 -7.84
CA PHE A 336 17.35 12.34 -7.04
C PHE A 336 18.22 11.62 -6.01
N ARG A 337 19.37 12.18 -5.64
CA ARG A 337 20.17 11.71 -4.50
C ARG A 337 19.50 12.16 -3.20
N SER A 338 19.15 11.22 -2.33
CA SER A 338 18.60 11.52 -1.01
C SER A 338 19.58 12.39 -0.20
N GLY A 339 19.05 13.31 0.60
CA GLY A 339 19.75 14.31 1.39
C GLY A 339 20.11 15.57 0.61
N SER A 340 20.60 15.45 -0.62
CA SER A 340 21.10 16.59 -1.40
C SER A 340 20.11 17.17 -2.41
N GLY A 341 19.18 16.35 -2.91
CA GLY A 341 18.28 16.72 -4.00
C GLY A 341 18.97 16.85 -5.36
N GLU A 342 20.22 16.40 -5.50
CA GLU A 342 20.92 16.34 -6.79
C GLU A 342 20.14 15.44 -7.75
N LEU A 343 19.70 15.98 -8.89
CA LEU A 343 19.10 15.19 -9.96
C LEU A 343 20.17 14.29 -10.60
N VAL A 344 20.07 12.99 -10.36
CA VAL A 344 20.98 11.98 -10.91
C VAL A 344 20.64 11.72 -12.38
N CYS A 345 19.35 11.61 -12.70
CA CYS A 345 18.92 11.37 -14.07
C CYS A 345 17.45 11.74 -14.30
N THR A 346 17.13 11.92 -15.59
CA THR A 346 15.75 11.96 -16.12
C THR A 346 15.65 10.92 -17.22
N ARG A 347 14.62 10.07 -17.19
CA ARG A 347 14.45 9.01 -18.20
C ARG A 347 12.99 8.89 -18.64
N PRO A 348 12.68 9.01 -19.94
CA PRO A 348 11.34 8.72 -20.43
C PRO A 348 10.93 7.28 -20.11
N VAL A 349 9.72 7.10 -19.59
CA VAL A 349 9.12 5.79 -19.25
C VAL A 349 7.72 5.67 -19.86
N LEU A 350 7.16 4.47 -19.80
CA LEU A 350 5.82 4.13 -20.25
C LEU A 350 5.57 4.46 -21.72
N THR A 351 6.59 4.30 -22.57
CA THR A 351 6.49 4.68 -23.99
C THR A 351 5.55 3.78 -24.78
N ARG A 352 5.26 2.59 -24.25
CA ARG A 352 4.23 1.66 -24.75
C ARG A 352 2.90 1.77 -24.01
N GLY A 353 2.91 2.16 -22.74
CA GLY A 353 1.74 2.11 -21.85
C GLY A 353 0.92 3.39 -21.76
N GLY A 354 1.39 4.47 -22.36
CA GLY A 354 0.75 5.79 -22.26
C GLY A 354 1.37 6.63 -21.16
N ALA A 355 1.35 7.94 -21.36
CA ALA A 355 2.15 8.89 -20.60
C ALA A 355 1.50 9.27 -19.27
N GLY A 356 1.26 8.35 -18.33
CA GLY A 356 0.69 8.68 -17.03
C GLY A 356 0.83 7.57 -15.99
N SER A 357 1.11 7.97 -14.76
CA SER A 357 1.18 7.07 -13.61
C SER A 357 0.44 7.69 -12.41
N GLU A 358 -0.19 6.84 -11.62
CA GLU A 358 -0.90 7.18 -10.37
C GLU A 358 -0.54 6.16 -9.28
N ASN A 359 0.65 5.57 -9.40
CA ASN A 359 1.19 4.58 -8.48
C ASN A 359 2.58 5.00 -8.01
N SER A 360 2.97 4.47 -6.86
CA SER A 360 4.36 4.45 -6.41
C SER A 360 5.22 3.63 -7.37
N PRO A 361 6.42 4.12 -7.77
CA PRO A 361 7.40 3.29 -8.46
C PRO A 361 7.93 2.21 -7.53
N VAL A 362 8.06 0.97 -8.03
CA VAL A 362 8.74 -0.09 -7.27
C VAL A 362 10.24 0.17 -7.32
N GLY A 363 10.91 0.27 -6.18
CA GLY A 363 12.33 0.64 -6.10
C GLY A 363 13.16 -0.33 -5.26
N ILE A 364 14.18 -0.97 -5.85
CA ILE A 364 15.09 -1.88 -5.14
C ILE A 364 16.51 -1.82 -5.71
N GLY A 365 17.49 -1.63 -4.83
CA GLY A 365 18.90 -1.45 -5.20
C GLY A 365 19.11 -0.43 -6.32
N ALA A 366 19.48 -0.90 -7.51
CA ALA A 366 19.71 -0.05 -8.67
C ALA A 366 18.52 0.04 -9.64
N SER A 367 17.39 -0.62 -9.37
CA SER A 367 16.30 -0.75 -10.32
C SER A 367 15.03 -0.06 -9.85
N VAL A 368 14.33 0.55 -10.81
CA VAL A 368 13.00 1.13 -10.62
C VAL A 368 12.04 0.58 -11.67
N PHE A 369 10.83 0.20 -11.25
CA PHE A 369 9.76 -0.28 -12.11
C PHE A 369 8.58 0.68 -12.03
N VAL A 370 8.15 1.17 -13.19
CA VAL A 370 7.03 2.10 -13.30
C VAL A 370 5.89 1.42 -14.03
N ALA A 371 4.68 1.51 -13.51
CA ALA A 371 3.47 1.06 -14.19
C ALA A 371 2.63 2.23 -14.70
N SER A 372 2.07 2.07 -15.90
CA SER A 372 1.13 3.01 -16.48
C SER A 372 -0.26 2.81 -15.90
N THR A 373 -0.87 3.92 -15.51
CA THR A 373 -2.30 4.02 -15.21
C THR A 373 -3.03 4.81 -16.28
N TYR A 374 -2.36 5.25 -17.35
CA TYR A 374 -2.93 6.13 -18.37
C TYR A 374 -4.17 5.51 -19.03
N GLY A 375 -5.32 6.16 -18.87
CA GLY A 375 -6.63 5.69 -19.35
C GLY A 375 -7.39 4.77 -18.37
N TYR A 376 -6.85 4.49 -17.18
CA TYR A 376 -7.54 3.69 -16.17
C TYR A 376 -8.84 4.39 -15.68
N PRO A 377 -9.98 3.68 -15.59
CA PRO A 377 -11.28 4.30 -15.38
C PRO A 377 -11.65 4.41 -13.90
N TYR A 378 -11.03 5.33 -13.17
CA TYR A 378 -11.43 5.61 -11.79
C TYR A 378 -12.90 6.09 -11.72
N PRO A 379 -13.71 5.57 -10.78
CA PRO A 379 -15.13 5.94 -10.67
C PRO A 379 -15.34 7.35 -10.12
N ALA A 380 -14.37 7.89 -9.40
CA ALA A 380 -14.36 9.24 -8.84
C ALA A 380 -12.92 9.76 -8.74
N VAL A 381 -12.76 11.08 -8.69
CA VAL A 381 -11.49 11.76 -8.44
C VAL A 381 -11.63 12.69 -7.22
N PRO A 382 -10.53 12.99 -6.51
CA PRO A 382 -10.50 13.96 -5.42
C PRO A 382 -10.99 15.36 -5.83
N GLU A 383 -11.44 16.13 -4.85
CA GLU A 383 -11.70 17.57 -5.03
C GLU A 383 -10.40 18.28 -5.47
N GLY A 384 -10.51 19.25 -6.38
CA GLY A 384 -9.35 20.02 -6.85
C GLY A 384 -8.46 19.31 -7.89
N ALA A 385 -8.77 18.07 -8.28
CA ALA A 385 -7.98 17.32 -9.26
C ALA A 385 -7.98 17.92 -10.68
N GLY A 386 -8.99 18.74 -11.01
CA GLY A 386 -9.16 19.32 -12.35
C GLY A 386 -9.64 18.32 -13.43
N PRO A 387 -10.04 18.81 -14.62
CA PRO A 387 -10.39 17.95 -15.73
C PRO A 387 -9.16 17.20 -16.26
N ALA A 388 -9.39 16.02 -16.83
CA ALA A 388 -8.35 15.32 -17.58
C ALA A 388 -8.28 15.89 -18.99
N GLU A 389 -7.06 16.04 -19.53
CA GLU A 389 -6.83 16.36 -20.95
C GLU A 389 -5.90 15.33 -21.60
N PRO A 390 -6.38 14.56 -22.61
CA PRO A 390 -7.77 14.49 -23.07
C PRO A 390 -8.72 13.98 -21.96
N ALA A 391 -10.04 14.08 -22.15
CA ALA A 391 -11.01 13.67 -21.13
C ALA A 391 -10.96 12.16 -20.80
N SER A 392 -10.57 11.34 -21.77
CA SER A 392 -10.37 9.91 -21.62
C SER A 392 -9.29 9.41 -22.59
N ALA A 393 -8.75 8.24 -22.30
CA ALA A 393 -7.82 7.53 -23.18
C ALA A 393 -8.02 6.01 -23.03
N PRO A 394 -7.67 5.20 -24.05
CA PRO A 394 -7.62 3.75 -23.90
C PRO A 394 -6.59 3.37 -22.81
N PHE A 395 -6.96 2.44 -21.93
CA PHE A 395 -6.04 1.85 -20.97
C PHE A 395 -5.23 0.76 -21.66
N VAL A 396 -4.14 1.11 -22.35
CA VAL A 396 -3.28 0.15 -23.08
C VAL A 396 -2.44 -0.68 -22.12
N GLY A 397 -2.06 -0.12 -20.97
CA GLY A 397 -1.20 -0.76 -19.99
C GLY A 397 0.26 -0.79 -20.43
N GLY A 398 1.15 -0.87 -19.45
CA GLY A 398 2.57 -1.03 -19.68
C GLY A 398 3.35 -0.81 -18.42
N MET A 399 4.51 -1.45 -18.36
CA MET A 399 5.50 -1.24 -17.33
C MET A 399 6.85 -0.96 -17.98
N THR A 400 7.68 -0.17 -17.30
CA THR A 400 9.05 0.11 -17.70
C THR A 400 9.97 -0.19 -16.53
N ARG A 401 11.02 -0.97 -16.76
CA ARG A 401 12.15 -1.05 -15.84
C ARG A 401 13.25 -0.10 -16.28
N VAL A 402 13.77 0.65 -15.32
CA VAL A 402 14.95 1.51 -15.46
C VAL A 402 15.98 1.08 -14.43
N ASP A 403 17.23 0.94 -14.84
CA ASP A 403 18.37 0.78 -13.92
C ASP A 403 19.13 2.11 -13.79
N VAL A 404 19.63 2.38 -12.59
CA VAL A 404 20.46 3.53 -12.21
C VAL A 404 21.89 3.05 -12.00
N ASP A 405 22.85 3.66 -12.70
CA ASP A 405 24.28 3.38 -12.54
C ASP A 405 25.10 4.69 -12.51
N GLY A 406 26.42 4.58 -12.41
CA GLY A 406 27.31 5.75 -12.39
C GLY A 406 27.27 6.62 -13.65
N GLY A 407 26.69 6.13 -14.74
CA GLY A 407 26.46 6.85 -16.00
C GLY A 407 25.06 7.46 -16.14
N GLY A 408 24.17 7.28 -15.15
CA GLY A 408 22.80 7.79 -15.16
C GLY A 408 21.76 6.66 -15.22
N CYS A 409 20.69 6.86 -16.00
CA CYS A 409 19.57 5.92 -16.05
C CYS A 409 19.38 5.27 -17.41
N ARG A 410 19.19 3.95 -17.40
CA ARG A 410 19.04 3.11 -18.60
C ARG A 410 17.75 2.30 -18.53
N THR A 411 16.89 2.45 -19.54
CA THR A 411 15.75 1.55 -19.72
C THR A 411 16.24 0.13 -19.99
N VAL A 412 15.73 -0.84 -19.25
CA VAL A 412 16.06 -2.27 -19.42
C VAL A 412 15.05 -2.95 -20.33
N TRP A 413 13.77 -2.78 -20.03
CA TRP A 413 12.67 -3.35 -20.81
C TRP A 413 11.41 -2.49 -20.67
N GLU A 414 10.50 -2.68 -21.61
CA GLU A 414 9.13 -2.16 -21.58
C GLU A 414 8.15 -3.23 -22.03
N ASN A 415 7.01 -3.35 -21.34
CA ASN A 415 5.94 -4.27 -21.69
C ASN A 415 4.59 -3.53 -21.86
N THR A 416 3.51 -4.29 -22.05
CA THR A 416 2.15 -3.76 -22.22
C THR A 416 1.18 -4.33 -21.17
N VAL A 417 1.68 -4.69 -19.99
CA VAL A 417 0.84 -5.25 -18.92
C VAL A 417 -0.13 -4.19 -18.40
N ARG A 418 -1.43 -4.50 -18.43
CA ARG A 418 -2.53 -3.63 -17.97
C ARG A 418 -2.72 -3.71 -16.47
N SER A 419 -1.71 -3.27 -15.71
CA SER A 419 -1.71 -3.27 -14.25
C SER A 419 -2.90 -2.49 -13.69
N SER A 420 -3.82 -3.17 -13.02
CA SER A 420 -4.99 -2.59 -12.34
C SER A 420 -4.83 -2.52 -10.82
N ALA A 421 -3.68 -2.95 -10.30
CA ALA A 421 -3.21 -2.81 -8.93
C ALA A 421 -1.79 -2.22 -8.92
N VAL A 422 -1.35 -1.72 -7.76
CA VAL A 422 0.06 -1.33 -7.55
C VAL A 422 0.93 -2.59 -7.66
N PRO A 423 1.93 -2.65 -8.56
CA PRO A 423 2.81 -3.80 -8.64
C PRO A 423 3.71 -3.90 -7.41
N HIS A 424 3.92 -5.11 -6.90
CA HIS A 424 4.86 -5.36 -5.80
C HIS A 424 5.93 -6.35 -6.21
N LEU A 425 7.19 -6.08 -5.87
CA LEU A 425 8.29 -7.03 -6.06
C LEU A 425 8.49 -7.86 -4.80
N SER A 426 8.52 -9.18 -4.93
CA SER A 426 8.97 -10.06 -3.86
C SER A 426 10.47 -10.30 -3.98
N ALA A 427 11.23 -9.82 -2.99
CA ALA A 427 12.65 -10.15 -2.89
C ALA A 427 12.88 -11.63 -2.49
N GLY A 428 11.85 -12.28 -1.95
CA GLY A 428 11.90 -13.67 -1.51
C GLY A 428 11.90 -14.69 -2.65
N ASP A 429 11.19 -14.42 -3.75
CA ASP A 429 11.18 -15.28 -4.95
C ASP A 429 11.62 -14.59 -6.24
N GLY A 430 11.87 -13.27 -6.21
CA GLY A 430 12.37 -12.51 -7.34
C GLY A 430 11.33 -12.24 -8.43
N LEU A 431 10.03 -12.23 -8.08
CA LEU A 431 8.94 -11.98 -9.03
C LEU A 431 8.24 -10.64 -8.77
N LEU A 432 7.68 -10.07 -9.84
CA LEU A 432 6.84 -8.86 -9.78
C LEU A 432 5.37 -9.26 -9.92
N TYR A 433 4.56 -8.90 -8.94
CA TYR A 433 3.15 -9.26 -8.85
C TYR A 433 2.24 -8.07 -9.11
N THR A 434 1.14 -8.30 -9.84
CA THR A 434 0.05 -7.33 -9.99
C THR A 434 -1.27 -8.06 -10.27
N VAL A 435 -2.36 -7.31 -10.33
CA VAL A 435 -3.60 -7.75 -10.97
C VAL A 435 -3.73 -7.06 -12.33
N GLY A 436 -3.68 -7.82 -13.41
CA GLY A 436 -3.90 -7.34 -14.77
C GLY A 436 -5.38 -7.24 -15.12
N ARG A 437 -5.77 -6.19 -15.85
CA ARG A 437 -7.11 -6.04 -16.44
C ARG A 437 -7.18 -6.76 -17.80
N VAL A 438 -8.08 -7.72 -17.92
CA VAL A 438 -8.28 -8.57 -19.10
C VAL A 438 -9.46 -8.06 -19.92
N GLY A 439 -9.21 -7.64 -21.16
CA GLY A 439 -10.24 -7.09 -22.04
C GLY A 439 -9.64 -6.20 -23.13
N LEU A 440 -10.49 -5.40 -23.78
CA LEU A 440 -10.04 -4.44 -24.79
C LEU A 440 -9.44 -3.18 -24.13
N PRO A 441 -8.56 -2.41 -24.81
CA PRO A 441 -8.02 -1.15 -24.31
C PRO A 441 -9.09 -0.12 -23.93
N VAL A 442 -10.22 -0.12 -24.64
CA VAL A 442 -11.41 0.63 -24.25
C VAL A 442 -12.10 -0.15 -23.13
N THR A 443 -11.91 0.31 -21.90
CA THR A 443 -12.34 -0.41 -20.70
C THR A 443 -13.86 -0.49 -20.58
N THR A 444 -14.36 -1.65 -20.17
CA THR A 444 -15.78 -1.88 -19.93
C THR A 444 -16.02 -2.51 -18.55
N PRO A 445 -17.23 -2.42 -17.99
CA PRO A 445 -17.59 -3.18 -16.78
C PRO A 445 -17.58 -4.71 -16.95
N LEU A 446 -17.45 -5.21 -18.19
CA LEU A 446 -17.36 -6.64 -18.52
C LEU A 446 -15.91 -7.15 -18.52
N ASP A 447 -14.93 -6.27 -18.33
CA ASP A 447 -13.52 -6.65 -18.33
C ASP A 447 -13.23 -7.58 -17.15
N GLY A 448 -12.45 -8.63 -17.40
CA GLY A 448 -11.96 -9.54 -16.37
C GLY A 448 -10.72 -9.01 -15.66
N TYR A 449 -10.31 -9.74 -14.63
CA TYR A 449 -9.08 -9.47 -13.89
C TYR A 449 -8.30 -10.78 -13.71
N ALA A 450 -6.98 -10.69 -13.72
CA ALA A 450 -6.11 -11.84 -13.49
C ALA A 450 -4.98 -11.46 -12.55
N PHE A 451 -4.66 -12.32 -11.60
CA PHE A 451 -3.40 -12.25 -10.89
C PHE A 451 -2.28 -12.56 -11.88
N THR A 452 -1.41 -11.57 -12.12
CA THR A 452 -0.39 -11.58 -13.17
C THR A 452 0.99 -11.55 -12.51
N VAL A 453 1.84 -12.48 -12.93
CA VAL A 453 3.23 -12.60 -12.47
C VAL A 453 4.14 -12.21 -13.62
N VAL A 454 5.01 -11.24 -13.38
CA VAL A 454 5.97 -10.71 -14.34
C VAL A 454 7.38 -11.06 -13.86
N ASP A 455 8.22 -11.53 -14.78
CA ASP A 455 9.66 -11.65 -14.54
C ASP A 455 10.29 -10.24 -14.56
N PRO A 456 10.82 -9.74 -13.42
CA PRO A 456 11.40 -8.40 -13.35
C PRO A 456 12.70 -8.24 -14.16
N HIS A 457 13.35 -9.32 -14.59
CA HIS A 457 14.53 -9.26 -15.45
C HIS A 457 14.19 -8.98 -16.91
N THR A 458 13.11 -9.57 -17.41
CA THR A 458 12.75 -9.54 -18.84
C THR A 458 11.51 -8.69 -19.14
N GLY A 459 10.66 -8.47 -18.14
CA GLY A 459 9.35 -7.84 -18.29
C GLY A 459 8.28 -8.76 -18.87
N GLU A 460 8.58 -10.05 -19.05
CA GLU A 460 7.65 -11.05 -19.59
C GLU A 460 6.65 -11.50 -18.52
N VAL A 461 5.40 -11.70 -18.94
CA VAL A 461 4.39 -12.34 -18.10
C VAL A 461 4.68 -13.84 -18.05
N VAL A 462 5.03 -14.36 -16.88
CA VAL A 462 5.39 -15.77 -16.67
C VAL A 462 4.22 -16.61 -16.14
N SER A 463 3.18 -15.98 -15.60
CA SER A 463 1.95 -16.65 -15.18
C SER A 463 0.78 -15.68 -15.10
N GLU A 464 -0.42 -16.17 -15.42
CA GLU A 464 -1.68 -15.47 -15.18
C GLU A 464 -2.73 -16.41 -14.60
N ARG A 465 -3.47 -15.93 -13.61
CA ARG A 465 -4.59 -16.66 -13.01
C ARG A 465 -5.81 -15.76 -12.93
N GLY A 466 -6.87 -16.09 -13.67
CA GLY A 466 -8.13 -15.34 -13.64
C GLY A 466 -8.72 -15.24 -12.23
N LEU A 467 -9.20 -14.05 -11.88
CA LEU A 467 -9.88 -13.73 -10.63
C LEU A 467 -11.41 -13.93 -10.75
N PRO A 468 -12.16 -13.89 -9.63
CA PRO A 468 -13.63 -13.97 -9.64
C PRO A 468 -14.27 -12.82 -10.43
N SER A 469 -15.61 -12.82 -10.55
CA SER A 469 -16.39 -11.96 -11.46
C SER A 469 -15.83 -10.54 -11.72
N THR A 470 -15.75 -10.21 -13.00
CA THR A 470 -15.38 -8.93 -13.64
C THR A 470 -15.45 -7.70 -12.73
N LEU A 471 -16.60 -7.08 -12.48
CA LEU A 471 -16.64 -5.80 -11.74
C LEU A 471 -16.24 -5.89 -10.26
N LEU A 472 -16.55 -7.01 -9.59
CA LEU A 472 -16.29 -7.20 -8.16
C LEU A 472 -14.81 -7.40 -7.85
N ALA A 473 -14.02 -7.79 -8.86
CA ALA A 473 -12.60 -8.04 -8.75
C ALA A 473 -11.73 -6.84 -9.17
N ASP A 474 -12.33 -5.70 -9.55
CA ASP A 474 -11.57 -4.50 -9.92
C ASP A 474 -10.80 -3.96 -8.70
N PRO A 475 -9.46 -3.93 -8.74
CA PRO A 475 -8.66 -3.48 -7.60
C PRO A 475 -8.64 -1.97 -7.38
N LEU A 476 -9.11 -1.15 -8.33
CA LEU A 476 -9.05 0.32 -8.23
C LEU A 476 -7.62 0.87 -8.04
N GLN A 477 -6.60 0.24 -8.63
CA GLN A 477 -5.19 0.59 -8.43
C GLN A 477 -4.76 0.57 -6.95
N THR A 478 -5.47 -0.18 -6.11
CA THR A 478 -5.09 -0.34 -4.70
C THR A 478 -3.94 -1.30 -4.55
N SER A 479 -3.15 -1.10 -3.49
CA SER A 479 -1.98 -1.93 -3.22
C SER A 479 -2.38 -3.32 -2.69
N PRO A 480 -1.77 -4.40 -3.18
CA PRO A 480 -1.90 -5.71 -2.57
C PRO A 480 -1.09 -5.81 -1.28
N LEU A 481 -1.60 -6.57 -0.32
CA LEU A 481 -0.81 -7.07 0.81
C LEU A 481 -0.27 -8.46 0.44
N LEU A 482 1.02 -8.55 0.15
CA LEU A 482 1.73 -9.83 0.14
C LEU A 482 1.97 -10.20 1.61
N MET A 483 1.71 -11.44 2.03
CA MET A 483 1.87 -11.89 3.41
C MET A 483 3.06 -12.84 3.55
N PRO A 484 3.69 -12.94 4.74
CA PRO A 484 4.77 -13.90 5.00
C PRO A 484 4.37 -15.37 4.77
N SER A 485 3.08 -15.68 4.73
CA SER A 485 2.57 -17.01 4.38
C SER A 485 2.79 -17.39 2.91
N GLY A 486 3.14 -16.43 2.04
CA GLY A 486 3.20 -16.60 0.60
C GLY A 486 1.89 -16.25 -0.12
N ASP A 487 0.85 -15.83 0.60
CA ASP A 487 -0.42 -15.43 0.01
C ASP A 487 -0.46 -13.93 -0.30
N VAL A 488 -1.36 -13.54 -1.20
CA VAL A 488 -1.68 -12.14 -1.50
C VAL A 488 -3.11 -11.84 -1.11
N LEU A 489 -3.35 -10.73 -0.42
CA LEU A 489 -4.66 -10.11 -0.29
C LEU A 489 -4.73 -8.86 -1.18
N GLN A 490 -5.65 -8.84 -2.12
CA GLN A 490 -5.90 -7.70 -2.99
C GLN A 490 -7.23 -7.05 -2.60
N GLY A 491 -7.21 -5.76 -2.25
CA GLY A 491 -8.41 -4.97 -2.11
C GLY A 491 -9.13 -4.82 -3.46
N THR A 492 -10.45 -4.90 -3.46
CA THR A 492 -11.30 -4.70 -4.65
C THR A 492 -12.44 -3.75 -4.35
N THR A 493 -13.24 -3.39 -5.36
CA THR A 493 -14.45 -2.55 -5.22
C THR A 493 -15.48 -3.05 -4.20
N THR A 494 -15.43 -4.34 -3.82
CA THR A 494 -16.47 -4.96 -2.97
C THR A 494 -15.95 -5.76 -1.78
N GLY A 495 -14.63 -5.85 -1.61
CA GLY A 495 -14.01 -6.52 -0.49
C GLY A 495 -12.55 -6.83 -0.75
N ILE A 496 -12.14 -8.06 -0.43
CA ILE A 496 -10.75 -8.52 -0.58
C ILE A 496 -10.76 -9.86 -1.31
N VAL A 497 -9.85 -10.02 -2.26
CA VAL A 497 -9.55 -11.31 -2.90
C VAL A 497 -8.25 -11.86 -2.33
N ARG A 498 -8.26 -13.10 -1.86
CA ARG A 498 -7.05 -13.83 -1.45
C ARG A 498 -6.57 -14.71 -2.59
N ILE A 499 -5.30 -14.61 -2.93
CA ILE A 499 -4.59 -15.50 -3.86
C ILE A 499 -3.61 -16.33 -3.03
N ALA A 500 -3.84 -17.64 -2.97
CA ALA A 500 -3.03 -18.55 -2.15
C ALA A 500 -1.83 -19.12 -2.94
N GLY A 501 -0.66 -19.19 -2.30
CA GLY A 501 0.58 -19.80 -2.84
C GLY A 501 0.65 -21.32 -2.81
#